data_AF-A0A2S9X0H9-F1
#
_entry.id   AF-A0A2S9X0H9-F1
#
_cell.length_a   1.000
_cell.length_b   1.000
_cell.length_c   1.000
_cell.angle_alpha   90.00
_cell.angle_beta   90.00
_cell.angle_gamma   90.00
#
_symmetry.space_group_name_H-M   'P 1'
#
loop_
_entity.id
_entity.type
_entity.pdbx_description
1 polymer ?
#
loop_
_entity_poly.entity_id
_entity_poly.type
_entity_poly.pdbx_seq_one_letter_code
_entity_poly.pdbx_strand_id
1 'polypeptide(L)'
;MRNLLWWSLEFPLKLWSCLLEQGKCQQQYWRSSLFHGARVCLSPAPLPDKLARISRRGCADGISLYYDSCPARFELWRQACGHLLPHEDANLAWQHCLSRCQQACQDGLVDMGRELARC
;
A
#
# COMPACT_ATOMS: atom_id res chain seq x y z
N MET A 1 -2.01 16.70 -28.53
CA MET A 1 -3.00 15.60 -28.59
C MET A 1 -2.61 14.39 -27.76
N ARG A 2 -1.33 13.97 -27.74
CA ARG A 2 -0.85 12.83 -26.92
C ARG A 2 -1.24 12.88 -25.43
N ASN A 3 -1.09 14.03 -24.76
CA ASN A 3 -1.47 14.16 -23.35
C ASN A 3 -2.98 14.05 -23.13
N LEU A 4 -3.79 14.61 -24.02
CA LEU A 4 -5.26 14.51 -23.95
C LEU A 4 -5.74 13.05 -24.08
N LEU A 5 -5.16 12.29 -25.01
CA LEU A 5 -5.47 10.86 -25.19
C LEU A 5 -5.05 10.04 -23.96
N TRP A 6 -3.89 10.36 -23.39
CA TRP A 6 -3.43 9.69 -22.18
C TRP A 6 -4.39 9.92 -21.01
N TRP A 7 -4.77 11.18 -20.74
CA TRP A 7 -5.67 11.51 -19.64
C TRP A 7 -7.09 10.95 -19.81
N SER A 8 -7.58 10.78 -21.05
CA SER A 8 -8.94 10.32 -21.31
C SER A 8 -9.09 8.80 -21.43
N LEU A 9 -8.05 8.10 -21.87
CA LEU A 9 -8.11 6.66 -22.15
C LEU A 9 -7.14 5.85 -21.29
N GLU A 10 -5.86 6.21 -21.30
CA GLU A 10 -4.82 5.41 -20.64
C GLU A 10 -4.86 5.57 -19.12
N PHE A 11 -5.01 6.80 -18.62
CA PHE A 11 -5.04 7.08 -17.19
C PHE A 11 -6.19 6.36 -16.47
N PRO A 12 -7.46 6.37 -16.95
CA PRO A 12 -8.52 5.58 -16.33
C PRO A 12 -8.21 4.08 -16.29
N LEU A 13 -7.62 3.52 -17.34
CA LEU A 13 -7.22 2.10 -17.37
C LEU A 13 -6.12 1.80 -16.36
N LYS A 14 -5.10 2.66 -16.27
CA LYS A 14 -4.00 2.53 -15.29
C LYS A 14 -4.50 2.71 -13.86
N LEU A 15 -5.41 3.66 -13.63
CA LEU A 15 -6.07 3.86 -12.34
C LEU A 15 -6.88 2.61 -11.95
N TRP A 16 -7.64 2.04 -12.88
CA TRP A 16 -8.40 0.82 -12.62
C TRP A 16 -7.48 -0.36 -12.30
N SER A 17 -6.38 -0.52 -13.04
CA SER A 17 -5.36 -1.52 -12.74
C SER A 17 -4.76 -1.32 -11.35
N CYS A 18 -4.45 -0.08 -10.96
CA CYS A 18 -3.96 0.24 -9.63
C CYS A 18 -4.98 -0.11 -8.53
N LEU A 19 -6.27 0.19 -8.75
CA LEU A 19 -7.35 -0.16 -7.81
C LEU A 19 -7.52 -1.67 -7.70
N LEU A 20 -7.39 -2.41 -8.80
CA LEU A 20 -7.45 -3.87 -8.80
C LEU A 20 -6.31 -4.49 -8.01
N GLU A 21 -5.08 -4.01 -8.18
CA GLU A 21 -3.93 -4.48 -7.37
C GLU A 21 -4.15 -4.20 -5.88
N GLN A 22 -4.63 -3.01 -5.53
CA GLN A 22 -5.01 -2.71 -4.14
C GLN A 22 -6.11 -3.64 -3.63
N GLY A 23 -7.12 -3.93 -4.46
CA GLY A 23 -8.19 -4.86 -4.14
C GLY A 23 -7.67 -6.28 -3.88
N LYS A 24 -6.68 -6.76 -4.64
CA LYS A 24 -6.03 -8.06 -4.41
C LYS A 24 -5.29 -8.08 -3.07
N CYS A 25 -4.51 -7.05 -2.75
CA CYS A 25 -3.83 -6.92 -1.46
C CYS A 25 -4.84 -6.90 -0.30
N GLN A 26 -5.92 -6.12 -0.42
CA GLN A 26 -7.01 -6.08 0.56
C GLN A 26 -7.70 -7.43 0.71
N GLN A 27 -7.96 -8.14 -0.38
CA GLN A 27 -8.59 -9.46 -0.33
C GLN A 27 -7.71 -10.46 0.40
N GLN A 28 -6.39 -10.46 0.16
CA GLN A 28 -5.44 -11.30 0.87
C GLN A 28 -5.42 -10.97 2.37
N TYR A 29 -5.39 -9.68 2.72
CA TYR A 29 -5.50 -9.19 4.08
C TYR A 29 -6.78 -9.69 4.77
N TRP A 30 -7.96 -9.51 4.14
CA TRP A 30 -9.23 -9.92 4.72
C TRP A 30 -9.31 -11.43 4.92
N ARG A 31 -8.86 -12.22 3.94
CA ARG A 31 -8.80 -13.67 4.06
C ARG A 31 -7.92 -14.09 5.23
N SER A 32 -6.72 -13.54 5.32
CA SER A 32 -5.77 -13.84 6.41
C SER A 32 -6.36 -13.46 7.78
N SER A 33 -6.94 -12.27 7.87
CA SER A 33 -7.57 -11.74 9.08
C SER A 33 -8.74 -12.61 9.55
N LEU A 34 -9.59 -13.09 8.63
CA LEU A 34 -10.71 -13.97 8.95
C LEU A 34 -10.24 -15.32 9.52
N PHE A 35 -9.28 -15.98 8.87
CA PHE A 35 -8.75 -17.26 9.37
C PHE A 35 -8.04 -17.11 10.71
N HIS A 36 -7.25 -16.05 10.87
CA HIS A 36 -6.59 -15.76 12.14
C HIS A 36 -7.60 -15.46 13.25
N GLY A 37 -8.55 -14.56 12.98
CA GLY A 37 -9.59 -14.19 13.93
C GLY A 37 -10.41 -15.38 14.38
N ALA A 38 -10.87 -16.23 13.44
CA ALA A 38 -11.59 -17.46 13.76
C ALA A 38 -10.77 -18.38 14.68
N ARG A 39 -9.48 -18.57 14.39
CA ARG A 39 -8.59 -19.40 15.21
C ARG A 39 -8.39 -18.83 16.62
N VAL A 40 -8.26 -17.52 16.77
CA VAL A 40 -8.12 -16.86 18.08
C VAL A 40 -9.43 -16.96 18.86
N CYS A 41 -10.57 -16.73 18.22
CA CYS A 41 -11.89 -16.81 18.84
C CYS A 41 -12.19 -18.23 19.37
N LEU A 42 -11.81 -19.27 18.63
CA LEU A 42 -12.00 -20.67 19.02
C LEU A 42 -10.95 -21.17 20.03
N SER A 43 -9.92 -20.39 20.33
CA SER A 43 -8.89 -20.79 21.31
C SER A 43 -9.41 -20.76 22.75
N PRO A 44 -8.85 -21.59 23.65
CA PRO A 44 -9.20 -21.59 25.08
C PRO A 44 -8.62 -20.40 25.87
N ALA A 45 -7.95 -19.46 25.19
CA ALA A 45 -7.34 -18.30 25.86
C ALA A 45 -8.42 -17.40 26.51
N PRO A 46 -8.08 -16.67 27.59
CA PRO A 46 -8.99 -15.67 28.15
C PRO A 46 -9.22 -14.52 27.15
N LEU A 47 -10.38 -13.86 27.25
CA LEU A 47 -10.76 -12.75 26.37
C LEU A 47 -9.69 -11.64 26.23
N PRO A 48 -9.04 -11.14 27.30
CA PRO A 48 -7.98 -10.14 27.16
C PRO A 48 -6.84 -10.59 26.24
N ASP A 49 -6.42 -11.85 26.34
CA ASP A 49 -5.37 -12.42 25.49
C ASP A 49 -5.83 -12.53 24.03
N LYS A 50 -7.10 -12.86 23.79
CA LYS A 50 -7.67 -12.90 22.44
C LYS A 50 -7.63 -11.52 21.80
N LEU A 51 -8.08 -10.49 22.52
CA LEU A 51 -8.09 -9.11 22.05
C LEU A 51 -6.66 -8.62 21.77
N ALA A 52 -5.71 -8.91 22.66
CA ALA A 52 -4.30 -8.56 22.46
C ALA A 52 -3.69 -9.23 21.21
N ARG A 53 -4.04 -10.50 20.94
CA ARG A 53 -3.58 -11.20 19.72
C ARG A 53 -4.18 -10.59 18.45
N ILE A 54 -5.48 -10.31 18.46
CA ILE A 54 -6.18 -9.71 17.33
C ILE A 54 -5.64 -8.30 17.05
N SER A 55 -5.43 -7.47 18.08
CA SER A 55 -4.94 -6.11 17.91
C SER A 55 -3.52 -6.08 17.37
N ARG A 56 -2.60 -6.87 17.95
CA ARG A 56 -1.21 -7.00 17.46
C ARG A 56 -1.17 -7.46 16.01
N ARG A 57 -1.98 -8.48 15.66
CA ARG A 57 -2.06 -8.97 14.29
C ARG A 57 -2.63 -7.92 13.34
N GLY A 58 -3.70 -7.22 13.74
CA GLY A 58 -4.32 -6.16 12.94
C GLY A 58 -3.36 -5.00 12.65
N CYS A 59 -2.54 -4.58 13.63
CA CYS A 59 -1.51 -3.57 13.41
C CYS A 59 -0.45 -4.04 12.40
N ALA A 60 0.06 -5.27 12.55
CA ALA A 60 1.08 -5.83 11.65
C ALA A 60 0.55 -6.04 10.21
N ASP A 61 -0.66 -6.59 10.09
CA ASP A 61 -1.31 -6.80 8.79
C ASP A 61 -1.67 -5.46 8.14
N GLY A 62 -2.03 -4.43 8.91
CA GLY A 62 -2.26 -3.08 8.41
C GLY A 62 -1.01 -2.45 7.80
N ILE A 63 0.13 -2.53 8.50
CA ILE A 63 1.42 -2.07 7.96
C ILE A 63 1.77 -2.82 6.68
N SER A 64 1.60 -4.14 6.67
CA SER A 64 1.89 -4.98 5.50
C SER A 64 1.01 -4.58 4.31
N LEU A 65 -0.30 -4.36 4.55
CA LEU A 65 -1.23 -3.90 3.52
C LEU A 65 -0.83 -2.55 2.92
N TYR A 66 -0.42 -1.59 3.76
CA TYR A 66 0.07 -0.29 3.28
C TYR A 66 1.37 -0.41 2.50
N TYR A 67 2.30 -1.23 2.99
CA TYR A 67 3.58 -1.49 2.34
C TYR A 67 3.40 -2.11 0.95
N ASP A 68 2.57 -3.16 0.84
CA ASP A 68 2.30 -3.87 -0.41
C ASP A 68 1.52 -3.02 -1.42
N SER A 69 0.66 -2.12 -0.93
CA SER A 69 -0.12 -1.21 -1.79
C SER A 69 0.70 -0.01 -2.30
N CYS A 70 1.88 0.25 -1.71
CA CYS A 70 2.68 1.45 -1.96
C CYS A 70 3.23 1.50 -3.41
N PRO A 71 3.88 0.45 -3.96
CA PRO A 71 4.52 0.52 -5.28
C PRO A 71 3.56 0.86 -6.42
N ALA A 72 2.37 0.25 -6.46
CA ALA A 72 1.39 0.49 -7.52
C ALA A 72 0.90 1.95 -7.54
N ARG A 73 0.75 2.56 -6.36
CA ARG A 73 0.37 3.98 -6.24
C ARG A 73 1.48 4.87 -6.78
N PHE A 74 2.72 4.69 -6.33
CA PHE A 74 3.84 5.50 -6.78
C PHE A 74 4.12 5.35 -8.29
N GLU A 75 3.92 4.15 -8.85
CA GLU A 75 4.02 3.95 -10.29
C GLU A 75 2.95 4.72 -11.07
N LEU A 76 1.70 4.72 -10.61
CA LEU A 76 0.64 5.54 -11.22
C LEU A 76 0.98 7.04 -11.15
N TRP A 77 1.51 7.52 -10.02
CA TRP A 77 1.95 8.91 -9.86
C TRP A 77 3.11 9.27 -10.79
N ARG A 78 4.11 8.39 -10.96
CA ARG A 78 5.21 8.61 -11.90
C ARG A 78 4.70 8.75 -13.33
N GLN A 79 3.80 7.87 -13.75
CA GLN A 79 3.19 7.95 -15.08
C GLN A 79 2.40 9.26 -15.23
N ALA A 80 1.57 9.62 -14.25
CA ALA A 80 0.80 10.88 -14.27
C ALA A 80 1.70 12.12 -14.36
N CYS A 81 2.75 12.20 -13.56
CA CYS A 81 3.73 13.30 -13.61
C CYS A 81 4.40 13.39 -14.98
N GLY A 82 4.70 12.24 -15.61
CA GLY A 82 5.26 12.18 -16.95
C GLY A 82 4.39 12.83 -18.04
N HIS A 83 3.08 12.89 -17.83
CA HIS A 83 2.11 13.50 -18.74
C HIS A 83 1.62 14.90 -18.31
N LEU A 84 1.90 15.32 -17.07
CA LEU A 84 1.59 16.65 -16.53
C LEU A 84 2.72 17.66 -16.74
N LEU A 85 3.97 17.21 -16.67
CA LEU A 85 5.14 18.09 -16.68
C LEU A 85 5.74 18.17 -18.09
N PRO A 86 5.72 19.33 -18.77
CA PRO A 86 6.18 19.46 -20.14
C PRO A 86 7.71 19.52 -20.28
N HIS A 87 8.43 19.87 -19.21
CA HIS A 87 9.90 20.01 -19.21
C HIS A 87 10.58 18.75 -18.67
N GLU A 88 11.55 18.22 -19.42
CA GLU A 88 12.28 17.00 -19.05
C GLU A 88 13.00 17.13 -17.69
N ASP A 89 13.62 18.28 -17.41
CA ASP A 89 14.30 18.53 -16.13
C ASP A 89 13.33 18.52 -14.94
N ALA A 90 12.16 19.13 -15.10
CA ALA A 90 11.13 19.14 -14.07
C ALA A 90 10.57 17.73 -13.84
N ASN A 91 10.40 16.95 -14.91
CA ASN A 91 9.96 15.56 -14.85
C ASN A 91 10.98 14.68 -14.11
N LEU A 92 12.27 14.79 -14.45
CA LEU A 92 13.36 14.08 -13.77
C LEU A 92 13.45 14.43 -12.27
N ALA A 93 13.36 15.71 -11.92
CA ALA A 93 13.35 16.15 -10.53
C ALA A 93 12.17 15.56 -9.75
N TRP A 94 10.99 15.51 -10.36
CA TRP A 94 9.80 14.90 -9.76
C TRP A 94 9.91 13.39 -9.64
N GLN A 95 10.48 12.69 -10.62
CA GLN A 95 10.73 11.25 -10.54
C GLN A 95 11.68 10.93 -9.38
N HIS A 96 12.77 11.69 -9.23
CA HIS A 96 13.68 11.54 -8.09
C HIS A 96 12.98 11.80 -6.76
N CYS A 97 12.15 12.85 -6.69
CA CYS A 97 11.35 13.15 -5.50
C CYS A 97 10.41 11.98 -5.14
N LEU A 98 9.64 11.47 -6.12
CA LEU A 98 8.72 10.36 -5.92
C LEU A 98 9.44 9.08 -5.48
N SER A 99 10.60 8.76 -6.07
CA SER A 99 11.41 7.61 -5.66
C SER A 99 11.89 7.74 -4.22
N ARG A 100 12.36 8.93 -3.81
CA ARG A 100 12.74 9.20 -2.42
C ARG A 100 11.56 9.11 -1.46
N CYS A 101 10.40 9.65 -1.85
CA CYS A 101 9.18 9.58 -1.04
C CYS A 101 8.69 8.14 -0.89
N GLN A 102 8.74 7.34 -1.96
CA GLN A 102 8.40 5.91 -1.87
C GLN A 102 9.34 5.20 -0.91
N GLN A 103 10.65 5.38 -1.08
CA GLN A 103 11.64 4.74 -0.22
C GLN A 103 11.45 5.14 1.24
N ALA A 104 11.35 6.43 1.54
CA ALA A 104 11.12 6.92 2.90
C ALA A 104 9.80 6.38 3.50
N CYS A 105 8.74 6.27 2.70
CA CYS A 105 7.48 5.68 3.14
C CYS A 105 7.63 4.18 3.46
N GLN A 106 8.30 3.42 2.59
CA GLN A 106 8.52 1.99 2.78
C GLN A 106 9.44 1.70 3.97
N ASP A 107 10.53 2.45 4.10
CA ASP A 107 11.47 2.33 5.23
C ASP A 107 10.76 2.66 6.56
N GLY A 108 9.97 3.74 6.60
CA GLY A 108 9.19 4.11 7.77
C GLY A 108 8.17 3.05 8.18
N LEU A 109 7.49 2.42 7.21
CA LEU A 109 6.57 1.30 7.49
C LEU A 109 7.30 0.07 8.03
N VAL A 110 8.50 -0.24 7.52
CA VAL A 110 9.34 -1.32 8.03
C VAL A 110 9.78 -1.03 9.46
N ASP A 111 10.19 0.19 9.76
CA ASP A 111 10.62 0.59 11.11
C ASP A 111 9.46 0.55 12.10
N MET A 112 8.27 1.04 11.72
CA MET A 112 7.05 0.86 12.52
C MET A 112 6.75 -0.62 12.78
N GLY A 113 6.93 -1.48 11.78
CA GLY A 113 6.76 -2.93 11.92
C GLY A 113 7.75 -3.54 12.92
N ARG A 114 9.01 -3.08 12.90
CA ARG A 114 10.05 -3.51 13.85
C ARG A 114 9.76 -3.04 15.27
N GLU A 115 9.27 -1.82 15.44
CA GLU A 115 8.88 -1.28 16.74
C GLU A 115 7.71 -2.06 17.34
N LEU A 116 6.68 -2.34 16.55
CA LEU A 116 5.54 -3.16 17.00
C LEU A 116 5.94 -4.59 17.38
N ALA A 117 6.92 -5.18 16.69
CA ALA A 117 7.42 -6.51 17.02
C ALA A 117 8.18 -6.58 18.36
N ARG A 118 8.66 -5.44 18.87
CA ARG A 118 9.38 -5.33 20.15
C ARG A 118 8.46 -5.12 21.36
N CYS A 119 7.18 -4.83 21.14
CA CYS A 119 6.14 -4.56 22.17
C CYS A 119 5.27 -5.80 22.46
#